data_AF-A0A2N2VTL3-F1
#
_entry.id   AF-A0A2N2VTL3-F1
#
_cell.length_a   1.000
_cell.length_b   1.000
_cell.length_c   1.000
_cell.angle_alpha   90.00
_cell.angle_beta   90.00
_cell.angle_gamma   90.00
#
_symmetry.space_group_name_H-M   'P 1'
#
loop_
_entity.id
_entity.type
_entity.pdbx_description
1 polymer ?
#
loop_
_entity_poly.entity_id
_entity_poly.type
_entity_poly.pdbx_seq_one_letter_code
_entity_poly.pdbx_strand_id
1 'polypeptide(L)'
;MKISYNWLKRYINVNIAPEELASILTSIGLEVEAMDEAEDIPGGLAGVVVGFVNECSKHPDADKLSLTKVDIGDGDLLQIVCGAPNVAQGQKVLVATVGTTLTFSNGEEVKIKRSKIRGVESMGMICAEDELGIGDSHEGILVLPDSAVVGTSAKEYLNLESDTVFEIGLTPNRIDAASHMGVARDLYAYLKYHGYEVELNFPSDSEFDQIEKSKSGVKAAEIELLAPDGAPKYYGLTLENITVAPSPDWLQKALRAAGVRPINNVVDITNFILHETGHPLHAFDLSKIEGGKVVVRRAATGEKFVTLDGVQREMSNEDLMICDAKRAMCLGGVFGGENSGVTESTTSIFLESAYFNPVSIRKSSKRHSLKTDASFRFERGANHEILSYALKRASVLLAEIAGAKVVGEIKKAYPEKIERAVVSLNFSRMEDLIGKKIGAENILSIIKLLDYDILSSDNESAKIAVPGYRVDVTRECDVVEDVLRIYGYNNIELPERMSASLTPGIKPDPERIRELAANLLVNNGFYEMMNNSLTKGDYYQKLKSYPADNLVKILNPLSSDLNSMRQTLLLNGLEVVA
;
A
#
# COMPACT_ATOMS: atom_id res chain seq x y z
N MET A 1 3.60 0.89 3.03
CA MET A 1 2.30 0.78 2.29
C MET A 1 1.80 2.18 2.03
N LYS A 2 1.31 2.51 0.84
CA LYS A 2 0.79 3.86 0.54
C LYS A 2 -0.74 3.98 0.76
N ILE A 3 -1.15 5.03 1.46
CA ILE A 3 -2.56 5.38 1.75
C ILE A 3 -2.81 6.82 1.32
N SER A 4 -3.76 7.01 0.42
CA SER A 4 -4.22 8.33 -0.04
C SER A 4 -5.15 8.97 1.00
N TYR A 5 -4.89 10.22 1.36
CA TYR A 5 -5.74 11.01 2.24
C TYR A 5 -7.10 11.30 1.59
N ASN A 6 -7.12 11.65 0.30
CA ASN A 6 -8.36 11.90 -0.45
C ASN A 6 -9.21 10.62 -0.57
N TRP A 7 -8.57 9.48 -0.79
CA TRP A 7 -9.28 8.19 -0.79
C TRP A 7 -9.80 7.85 0.61
N LEU A 8 -8.99 8.06 1.66
CA LEU A 8 -9.42 7.82 3.05
C LEU A 8 -10.68 8.63 3.41
N LYS A 9 -10.77 9.89 2.97
CA LYS A 9 -11.96 10.75 3.15
C LYS A 9 -13.25 10.20 2.54
N ARG A 10 -13.17 9.25 1.58
CA ARG A 10 -14.34 8.55 1.04
C ARG A 10 -14.98 7.61 2.06
N TYR A 11 -14.20 7.12 3.03
CA TYR A 11 -14.64 6.13 4.02
C TYR A 11 -14.79 6.67 5.43
N ILE A 12 -14.14 7.79 5.74
CA ILE A 12 -14.28 8.46 7.03
C ILE A 12 -14.39 9.96 6.78
N ASN A 13 -15.44 10.58 7.32
CA ASN A 13 -15.57 12.02 7.26
C ASN A 13 -14.60 12.66 8.26
N VAL A 14 -13.38 12.93 7.81
CA VAL A 14 -12.30 13.51 8.61
C VAL A 14 -11.93 14.89 8.07
N ASN A 15 -11.98 15.89 8.94
CA ASN A 15 -11.56 17.27 8.65
C ASN A 15 -10.37 17.65 9.54
N ILE A 16 -9.30 16.86 9.43
CA ILE A 16 -8.06 17.00 10.20
C ILE A 16 -6.92 17.20 9.21
N ALA A 17 -5.99 18.11 9.49
CA ALA A 17 -4.85 18.35 8.64
C ALA A 17 -4.00 17.07 8.46
N PRO A 18 -3.42 16.82 7.27
CA PRO A 18 -2.65 15.60 7.01
C PRO A 18 -1.54 15.32 8.02
N GLU A 19 -0.83 16.34 8.49
CA GLU A 19 0.28 16.22 9.45
C GLU A 19 -0.20 15.76 10.84
N GLU A 20 -1.36 16.28 11.27
CA GLU A 20 -2.00 15.86 12.52
C GLU A 20 -2.52 14.44 12.38
N LEU A 21 -3.15 14.09 11.25
CA LEU A 21 -3.60 12.73 10.97
C LEU A 21 -2.42 11.74 10.96
N ALA A 22 -1.28 12.11 10.38
CA ALA A 22 -0.08 11.27 10.39
C ALA A 22 0.45 11.00 11.81
N SER A 23 0.40 12.02 12.67
CA SER A 23 0.76 11.89 14.09
C SER A 23 -0.21 10.95 14.82
N ILE A 24 -1.52 11.06 14.53
CA ILE A 24 -2.54 10.15 15.06
C ILE A 24 -2.29 8.71 14.59
N LEU A 25 -2.12 8.49 13.29
CA LEU A 25 -1.81 7.16 12.72
C LEU A 25 -0.62 6.52 13.42
N THR A 26 0.47 7.27 13.59
CA THR A 26 1.68 6.79 14.28
C THR A 26 1.38 6.46 15.74
N SER A 27 0.62 7.31 16.45
CA SER A 27 0.25 7.07 17.85
C SER A 27 -0.62 5.82 18.05
N ILE A 28 -1.38 5.45 17.02
CA ILE A 28 -2.19 4.23 17.00
C ILE A 28 -1.45 3.07 16.33
N GLY A 29 -0.12 3.06 16.30
CA GLY A 29 0.69 1.93 15.83
C GLY A 29 0.71 1.72 14.31
N LEU A 30 0.32 2.73 13.54
CA LEU A 30 0.47 2.78 12.08
C LEU A 30 1.51 3.86 11.74
N GLU A 31 2.78 3.53 11.96
CA GLU A 31 3.91 4.46 11.80
C GLU A 31 3.97 5.04 10.38
N VAL A 32 3.88 6.36 10.27
CA VAL A 32 4.02 7.08 9.00
C VAL A 32 5.51 7.38 8.79
N GLU A 33 6.14 6.62 7.89
CA GLU A 33 7.55 6.73 7.55
C GLU A 33 7.83 7.93 6.63
N ALA A 34 6.88 8.25 5.75
CA ALA A 34 6.96 9.39 4.85
C ALA A 34 5.56 9.93 4.49
N MET A 35 5.52 11.19 4.09
CA MET A 35 4.36 11.86 3.51
C MET A 35 4.78 12.48 2.18
N ASP A 36 4.15 12.03 1.10
CA ASP A 36 4.37 12.56 -0.25
C ASP A 36 3.15 13.39 -0.68
N GLU A 37 3.37 14.51 -1.36
CA GLU A 37 2.31 15.19 -2.11
C GLU A 37 2.17 14.55 -3.49
N ALA A 38 0.99 14.00 -3.78
CA ALA A 38 0.62 13.52 -5.09
C ALA A 38 -0.24 14.60 -5.77
N GLU A 39 0.38 15.30 -6.72
CA GLU A 39 -0.29 16.33 -7.50
C GLU A 39 -0.69 15.76 -8.87
N ASP A 40 -1.87 16.17 -9.37
CA ASP A 40 -2.34 15.81 -10.71
C ASP A 40 -1.33 16.20 -11.80
N ILE A 41 -0.62 17.32 -11.58
CA ILE A 41 0.44 17.85 -12.44
C ILE A 41 1.64 18.16 -11.54
N PRO A 42 2.86 17.73 -11.88
CA PRO A 42 4.06 18.03 -11.10
C PRO A 42 4.23 19.53 -10.81
N GLY A 43 4.33 19.89 -9.54
CA GLY A 43 4.44 21.28 -9.09
C GLY A 43 3.10 22.02 -8.96
N GLY A 44 1.97 21.35 -9.19
CA GLY A 44 0.61 21.85 -8.96
C GLY A 44 0.27 23.10 -9.77
N LEU A 45 1.04 23.38 -10.83
CA LEU A 45 1.07 24.65 -11.55
C LEU A 45 1.26 25.87 -10.63
N ALA A 46 2.04 25.71 -9.55
CA ALA A 46 2.36 26.77 -8.60
C ALA A 46 3.07 27.92 -9.32
N GLY A 47 2.47 29.12 -9.29
CA GLY A 47 2.97 30.30 -10.01
C GLY A 47 2.42 30.47 -11.43
N VAL A 48 1.42 29.66 -11.83
CA VAL A 48 0.57 29.91 -13.00
C VAL A 48 -0.75 30.53 -12.54
N VAL A 49 -1.17 31.59 -13.23
CA VAL A 49 -2.39 32.37 -12.89
C VAL A 49 -3.20 32.69 -14.13
N VAL A 50 -4.49 32.95 -13.95
CA VAL A 50 -5.36 33.47 -15.02
C VAL A 50 -4.97 34.91 -15.32
N GLY A 51 -4.58 35.18 -16.56
CA GLY A 51 -4.27 36.52 -17.07
C GLY A 51 -5.25 36.99 -18.15
N PHE A 52 -5.33 38.29 -18.36
CA PHE A 52 -6.13 38.93 -19.41
C PHE A 52 -5.24 39.71 -20.38
N VAL A 53 -5.32 39.39 -21.67
CA VAL A 53 -4.51 40.02 -22.72
C VAL A 53 -5.09 41.39 -23.06
N ASN A 54 -4.55 42.44 -22.43
CA ASN A 54 -5.03 43.81 -22.56
C ASN A 54 -4.62 44.46 -23.89
N GLU A 55 -3.40 44.18 -24.37
CA GLU A 55 -2.90 44.64 -25.66
C GLU A 55 -2.19 43.47 -26.38
N CYS A 56 -2.39 43.34 -27.69
CA CYS A 56 -1.66 42.40 -28.54
C CYS A 56 -1.24 43.11 -29.84
N SER A 57 0.06 43.16 -30.10
CA SER A 57 0.64 43.80 -31.29
C SER A 57 1.70 42.90 -31.91
N LYS A 58 2.04 43.10 -33.19
CA LYS A 58 3.13 42.34 -33.81
C LYS A 58 4.49 42.73 -33.23
N HIS A 59 5.36 41.75 -33.03
CA HIS A 59 6.71 42.01 -32.58
C HIS A 59 7.50 42.82 -33.63
N PRO A 60 8.19 43.91 -33.25
CA PRO A 60 8.85 44.82 -34.19
C PRO A 60 9.90 44.13 -35.07
N ASP A 61 10.62 43.15 -34.50
CA ASP A 61 11.73 42.44 -35.17
C ASP A 61 11.44 40.95 -35.47
N ALA A 62 10.16 40.53 -35.51
CA ALA A 62 9.79 39.14 -35.83
C ALA A 62 8.34 38.96 -36.33
N ASP A 63 8.18 38.44 -37.55
CA ASP A 63 6.86 38.25 -38.19
C ASP A 63 5.96 37.19 -37.53
N LYS A 64 6.54 36.24 -36.80
CA LYS A 64 5.82 35.11 -36.16
C LYS A 64 5.59 35.29 -34.65
N LEU A 65 6.01 36.42 -34.07
CA LEU A 65 5.86 36.68 -32.65
C LEU A 65 4.92 37.86 -32.40
N SER A 66 4.13 37.74 -31.33
CA SER A 66 3.26 38.79 -30.84
C SER A 66 3.80 39.34 -29.53
N LEU A 67 3.74 40.65 -29.38
CA LEU A 67 4.04 41.35 -28.14
C LEU A 67 2.72 41.66 -27.41
N THR A 68 2.57 41.07 -26.24
CA THR A 68 1.35 41.21 -25.43
C THR A 68 1.61 41.95 -24.13
N LYS A 69 0.61 42.69 -23.65
CA LYS A 69 0.54 43.18 -22.27
C LYS A 69 -0.60 42.45 -21.56
N VAL A 70 -0.25 41.69 -20.53
CA VAL A 70 -1.17 40.80 -19.84
C VAL A 70 -1.37 41.28 -18.41
N ASP A 71 -2.62 41.48 -18.02
CA ASP A 71 -3.01 41.74 -16.63
C ASP A 71 -3.14 40.42 -15.89
N ILE A 72 -2.45 40.28 -14.76
CA ILE A 72 -2.51 39.08 -13.90
C ILE A 72 -3.15 39.38 -12.54
N GLY A 73 -3.73 40.57 -12.34
CA GLY A 73 -4.41 40.96 -11.10
C GLY A 73 -3.51 41.63 -10.04
N ASP A 74 -2.20 41.75 -10.31
CA ASP A 74 -1.22 42.37 -9.39
C ASP A 74 -1.04 43.90 -9.61
N GLY A 75 -1.86 44.50 -10.48
CA GLY A 75 -1.88 45.95 -10.75
C GLY A 75 -0.99 46.42 -11.90
N ASP A 76 0.18 45.79 -12.11
CA ASP A 76 1.07 46.08 -13.24
C ASP A 76 0.85 45.11 -14.42
N LEU A 77 0.83 45.62 -15.66
CA LEU A 77 0.73 44.80 -16.85
C LEU A 77 2.07 44.12 -17.17
N LEU A 78 2.08 42.80 -17.29
CA LEU A 78 3.26 42.04 -17.69
C LEU A 78 3.42 42.06 -19.21
N GLN A 79 4.60 42.44 -19.68
CA GLN A 79 4.96 42.32 -21.08
C GLN A 79 5.41 40.87 -21.37
N ILE A 80 4.70 40.18 -22.24
CA ILE A 80 4.98 38.77 -22.59
C ILE A 80 5.04 38.63 -24.10
N VAL A 81 6.13 38.04 -24.61
CA VAL A 81 6.26 37.69 -26.02
C VAL A 81 5.66 36.29 -26.23
N CYS A 82 4.65 36.19 -27.08
CA CYS A 82 3.95 34.95 -27.37
C CYS A 82 4.11 34.58 -28.85
N GLY A 83 4.42 33.31 -29.12
CA GLY A 83 4.56 32.79 -30.49
C GLY A 83 3.31 32.08 -31.02
N ALA A 84 2.27 31.92 -30.21
CA ALA A 84 1.09 31.18 -30.60
C ALA A 84 0.23 32.00 -31.57
N PRO A 85 -0.24 31.42 -32.68
CA PRO A 85 -0.98 32.15 -33.72
C PRO A 85 -2.38 32.59 -33.28
N ASN A 86 -2.91 31.98 -32.21
CA ASN A 86 -4.24 32.22 -31.67
C ASN A 86 -4.29 33.29 -30.56
N VAL A 87 -3.15 33.91 -30.20
CA VAL A 87 -3.11 34.98 -29.18
C VAL A 87 -3.70 36.30 -29.72
N ALA A 88 -4.71 36.83 -29.03
CA ALA A 88 -5.41 38.05 -29.41
C ALA A 88 -5.78 38.91 -28.20
N GLN A 89 -5.95 40.21 -28.45
CA GLN A 89 -6.46 41.14 -27.45
C GLN A 89 -7.86 40.73 -26.97
N GLY A 90 -8.12 40.84 -25.67
CA GLY A 90 -9.41 40.53 -25.06
C GLY A 90 -9.57 39.08 -24.60
N GLN A 91 -8.54 38.23 -24.76
CA GLN A 91 -8.58 36.84 -24.31
C GLN A 91 -8.17 36.71 -22.84
N LYS A 92 -8.78 35.75 -22.14
CA LYS A 92 -8.30 35.24 -20.85
C LYS A 92 -7.47 33.99 -21.10
N VAL A 93 -6.33 33.87 -20.43
CA VAL A 93 -5.31 32.85 -20.71
C VAL A 93 -4.64 32.41 -19.41
N LEU A 94 -3.93 31.28 -19.40
CA LEU A 94 -3.05 30.91 -18.29
C LEU A 94 -1.63 31.45 -18.51
N VAL A 95 -1.08 32.08 -17.47
CA VAL A 95 0.21 32.76 -17.50
C VAL A 95 1.12 32.18 -16.44
N ALA A 96 2.25 31.61 -16.85
CA ALA A 96 3.32 31.25 -15.94
C ALA A 96 4.20 32.48 -15.65
N THR A 97 4.26 32.86 -14.38
CA THR A 97 5.03 34.03 -13.92
C THR A 97 6.53 33.75 -13.79
N VAL A 98 7.34 34.80 -13.66
CA VAL A 98 8.79 34.64 -13.49
C VAL A 98 9.10 33.95 -12.16
N GLY A 99 9.89 32.88 -12.21
CA GLY A 99 10.23 32.06 -11.05
C GLY A 99 9.52 30.71 -11.03
N THR A 100 8.40 30.59 -11.75
CA THR A 100 7.63 29.35 -11.93
C THR A 100 8.46 28.29 -12.64
N THR A 101 8.36 27.04 -12.18
CA THR A 101 8.88 25.86 -12.89
C THR A 101 7.70 25.10 -13.48
N LEU A 102 7.70 24.93 -14.79
CA LEU A 102 6.73 24.09 -15.50
C LEU A 102 7.38 22.75 -15.83
N THR A 103 6.63 21.67 -15.69
CA THR A 103 7.02 20.34 -16.18
C THR A 103 6.16 20.01 -17.37
N PHE A 104 6.76 19.97 -18.57
CA PHE A 104 6.05 19.68 -19.81
C PHE A 104 5.66 18.19 -19.90
N SER A 105 4.70 17.85 -20.76
CA SER A 105 4.24 16.46 -20.97
C SER A 105 5.34 15.47 -21.35
N ASN A 106 6.48 15.95 -21.86
CA ASN A 106 7.66 15.14 -22.19
C ASN A 106 8.62 14.90 -21.00
N GLY A 107 8.31 15.45 -19.81
CA GLY A 107 9.12 15.37 -18.60
C GLY A 107 10.22 16.44 -18.50
N GLU A 108 10.27 17.40 -19.42
CA GLU A 108 11.24 18.50 -19.38
C GLU A 108 10.78 19.58 -18.38
N GLU A 109 11.66 19.94 -17.45
CA GLU A 109 11.41 21.02 -16.50
C GLU A 109 11.97 22.35 -17.02
N VAL A 110 11.08 23.33 -17.22
CA VAL A 110 11.45 24.68 -17.66
C VAL A 110 11.13 25.69 -16.56
N LYS A 111 12.20 26.30 -16.03
CA LYS A 111 12.07 27.43 -15.12
C LYS A 111 11.90 28.75 -15.89
N ILE A 112 10.75 29.38 -15.72
CA ILE A 112 10.41 30.67 -16.32
C ILE A 112 11.29 31.76 -15.73
N LYS A 113 12.07 32.43 -16.59
CA LYS A 113 12.98 33.50 -16.24
C LYS A 113 12.66 34.74 -17.07
N ARG A 114 12.95 35.92 -16.53
CA ARG A 114 12.97 37.15 -17.32
C ARG A 114 13.99 36.99 -18.45
N SER A 115 13.54 37.13 -19.70
CA SER A 115 14.38 36.95 -20.88
C SER A 115 14.18 38.10 -21.88
N LYS A 116 15.17 38.31 -22.75
CA LYS A 116 15.05 39.23 -23.90
C LYS A 116 14.95 38.41 -25.17
N ILE A 117 13.79 38.45 -25.81
CA ILE A 117 13.54 37.78 -27.08
C ILE A 117 13.63 38.84 -28.17
N ARG A 118 14.66 38.75 -29.01
CA ARG A 118 14.91 39.69 -30.13
C ARG A 118 14.86 41.17 -29.73
N GLY A 119 15.48 41.49 -28.59
CA GLY A 119 15.61 42.87 -28.08
C GLY A 119 14.48 43.34 -27.17
N VAL A 120 13.36 42.61 -27.11
CA VAL A 120 12.19 42.96 -26.28
C VAL A 120 12.14 42.07 -25.04
N GLU A 121 11.87 42.65 -23.86
CA GLU A 121 11.74 41.88 -22.61
C GLU A 121 10.45 41.07 -22.56
N SER A 122 10.55 39.82 -22.10
CA SER A 122 9.43 38.94 -21.75
C SER A 122 9.49 38.59 -20.27
N MET A 123 8.43 38.91 -19.54
CA MET A 123 8.29 38.76 -18.08
C MET A 123 7.32 37.65 -17.70
N GLY A 124 7.38 36.52 -18.40
CA GLY A 124 6.51 35.37 -18.20
C GLY A 124 6.31 34.59 -19.50
N MET A 125 5.35 33.69 -19.47
CA MET A 125 4.95 32.84 -20.60
C MET A 125 3.44 32.63 -20.57
N ILE A 126 2.77 32.78 -21.72
CA ILE A 126 1.37 32.37 -21.89
C ILE A 126 1.39 30.91 -22.33
N CYS A 127 0.68 30.04 -21.62
CA CYS A 127 0.87 28.60 -21.74
C CYS A 127 -0.20 27.91 -22.61
N ALA A 128 0.22 26.85 -23.30
CA ALA A 128 -0.62 25.87 -23.97
C ALA A 128 -0.96 24.66 -23.07
N GLU A 129 -1.83 23.76 -23.53
CA GLU A 129 -2.29 22.59 -22.74
C GLU A 129 -1.18 21.58 -22.45
N ASP A 130 -0.31 21.35 -23.42
CA ASP A 130 0.87 20.48 -23.35
C ASP A 130 1.97 21.05 -22.45
N GLU A 131 2.11 22.37 -22.46
CA GLU A 131 3.05 23.09 -21.61
C GLU A 131 2.62 23.09 -20.13
N LEU A 132 1.32 22.93 -19.88
CA LEU A 132 0.76 22.81 -18.54
C LEU A 132 0.55 21.35 -18.11
N GLY A 133 0.78 20.37 -18.99
CA GLY A 133 0.52 18.96 -18.69
C GLY A 133 -0.97 18.61 -18.52
N ILE A 134 -1.88 19.42 -19.07
CA ILE A 134 -3.34 19.23 -18.99
C ILE A 134 -3.89 18.50 -20.23
N GLY A 135 -3.16 18.54 -21.35
CA GLY A 135 -3.57 17.88 -22.60
C GLY A 135 -2.42 17.74 -23.61
N ASP A 136 -2.71 17.16 -24.77
CA ASP A 136 -1.73 16.91 -25.85
C ASP A 136 -1.86 17.90 -27.02
N SER A 137 -2.71 18.93 -26.89
CA SER A 137 -2.98 19.87 -27.98
C SER A 137 -1.81 20.81 -28.23
N HIS A 138 -1.32 20.85 -29.47
CA HIS A 138 -0.30 21.80 -29.94
C HIS A 138 -0.89 22.96 -30.77
N GLU A 139 -2.22 23.14 -30.77
CA GLU A 139 -2.88 24.11 -31.66
C GLU A 139 -2.68 25.58 -31.24
N GLY A 140 -2.19 25.82 -30.02
CA GLY A 140 -1.86 27.15 -29.52
C GLY A 140 -2.09 27.30 -28.02
N ILE A 141 -2.10 28.54 -27.52
CA ILE A 141 -2.34 28.82 -26.10
C ILE A 141 -3.74 28.42 -25.66
N LEU A 142 -3.89 28.10 -24.37
CA LEU A 142 -5.20 27.81 -23.79
C LEU A 142 -5.99 29.11 -23.56
N VAL A 143 -7.05 29.31 -24.35
CA VAL A 143 -7.97 30.44 -24.22
C VAL A 143 -9.13 30.05 -23.30
N LEU A 144 -9.31 30.81 -22.23
CA LEU A 144 -10.30 30.58 -21.19
C LEU A 144 -11.61 31.34 -21.50
N PRO A 145 -12.77 30.86 -21.00
CA PRO A 145 -14.04 31.57 -21.10
C PRO A 145 -14.01 32.92 -20.37
N ASP A 146 -14.85 33.86 -20.82
CA ASP A 146 -14.98 35.20 -20.23
C ASP A 146 -15.37 35.19 -18.74
N SER A 147 -15.89 34.07 -18.22
CA SER A 147 -16.22 33.90 -16.79
C SER A 147 -14.99 33.71 -15.89
N ALA A 148 -13.81 33.40 -16.44
CA ALA A 148 -12.60 33.18 -15.65
C ALA A 148 -12.18 34.47 -14.91
N VAL A 149 -11.83 34.40 -13.63
CA VAL A 149 -11.43 35.57 -12.84
C VAL A 149 -9.93 35.78 -12.98
N VAL A 150 -9.51 37.00 -13.35
CA VAL A 150 -8.08 37.36 -13.51
C VAL A 150 -7.40 37.34 -12.13
N GLY A 151 -6.19 36.78 -12.06
CA GLY A 151 -5.42 36.61 -10.82
C GLY A 151 -5.73 35.33 -10.05
N THR A 152 -6.78 34.59 -10.41
CA THR A 152 -7.04 33.26 -9.85
C THR A 152 -5.90 32.31 -10.21
N SER A 153 -5.42 31.52 -9.24
CA SER A 153 -4.37 30.53 -9.49
C SER A 153 -4.86 29.45 -10.47
N ALA A 154 -3.97 28.91 -11.30
CA ALA A 154 -4.32 27.81 -12.20
C ALA A 154 -4.81 26.58 -11.42
N LYS A 155 -4.23 26.32 -10.24
CA LYS A 155 -4.66 25.25 -9.31
C LYS A 155 -6.14 25.38 -8.95
N GLU A 156 -6.57 26.57 -8.54
CA GLU A 156 -7.96 26.86 -8.19
C GLU A 156 -8.87 26.86 -9.43
N TYR A 157 -8.44 27.51 -10.52
CA TYR A 157 -9.25 27.62 -11.73
C TYR A 157 -9.53 26.27 -12.40
N LEU A 158 -8.53 25.40 -12.47
CA LEU A 158 -8.62 24.07 -13.08
C LEU A 158 -9.14 23.01 -12.09
N ASN A 159 -9.41 23.38 -10.83
CA ASN A 159 -9.72 22.47 -9.74
C ASN A 159 -8.69 21.33 -9.63
N LEU A 160 -7.40 21.65 -9.72
CA LEU A 160 -6.34 20.66 -9.53
C LEU A 160 -6.32 20.24 -8.06
N GLU A 161 -6.72 19.00 -7.82
CA GLU A 161 -6.65 18.41 -6.50
C GLU A 161 -5.20 18.04 -6.19
N SER A 162 -4.75 18.37 -4.99
CA SER A 162 -3.56 17.76 -4.40
C SER A 162 -4.02 16.69 -3.42
N ASP A 163 -3.36 15.54 -3.47
CA ASP A 163 -3.54 14.46 -2.51
C ASP A 163 -2.29 14.34 -1.64
N THR A 164 -2.49 13.93 -0.39
CA THR A 164 -1.38 13.59 0.51
C THR A 164 -1.36 12.09 0.67
N VAL A 165 -0.23 11.48 0.37
CA VAL A 165 -0.05 10.04 0.44
C VAL A 165 0.84 9.70 1.63
N PHE A 166 0.28 8.94 2.58
CA PHE A 166 1.01 8.42 3.74
C PHE A 166 1.70 7.11 3.38
N GLU A 167 3.00 7.01 3.62
CA GLU A 167 3.72 5.75 3.58
C GLU A 167 3.78 5.14 4.98
N ILE A 168 2.99 4.09 5.20
CA ILE A 168 2.86 3.40 6.48
C ILE A 168 3.81 2.19 6.55
N GLY A 169 4.68 2.18 7.55
CA GLY A 169 5.56 1.08 7.95
C GLY A 169 4.80 0.00 8.71
N LEU A 170 4.04 -0.84 8.00
CA LEU A 170 3.19 -1.85 8.65
C LEU A 170 4.01 -2.94 9.36
N THR A 171 3.72 -3.13 10.65
CA THR A 171 4.21 -4.29 11.39
C THR A 171 3.49 -5.57 10.94
N PRO A 172 4.13 -6.76 11.00
CA PRO A 172 3.55 -7.99 10.44
C PRO A 172 2.21 -8.44 11.03
N ASN A 173 1.88 -8.02 12.26
CA ASN A 173 0.61 -8.33 12.92
C ASN A 173 -0.55 -7.45 12.44
N ARG A 174 -0.27 -6.30 11.80
CA ARG A 174 -1.26 -5.28 11.43
C ARG A 174 -1.72 -5.38 9.98
N ILE A 175 -1.96 -6.60 9.50
CA ILE A 175 -2.43 -6.81 8.12
C ILE A 175 -3.85 -6.28 7.88
N ASP A 176 -4.63 -6.10 8.94
CA ASP A 176 -5.92 -5.41 8.93
C ASP A 176 -5.81 -4.00 8.33
N ALA A 177 -4.72 -3.29 8.63
CA ALA A 177 -4.43 -1.96 8.13
C ALA A 177 -3.73 -1.96 6.76
N ALA A 178 -3.61 -3.10 6.09
CA ALA A 178 -3.08 -3.20 4.72
C ALA A 178 -4.08 -2.71 3.64
N SER A 179 -4.98 -1.80 4.00
CA SER A 179 -6.05 -1.24 3.15
C SER A 179 -6.58 0.10 3.65
N HIS A 180 -7.18 0.90 2.76
CA HIS A 180 -7.79 2.18 3.11
C HIS A 180 -8.96 2.00 4.11
N MET A 181 -9.80 0.98 3.93
CA MET A 181 -10.87 0.68 4.89
C MET A 181 -10.30 0.22 6.24
N GLY A 182 -9.21 -0.54 6.24
CA GLY A 182 -8.50 -0.95 7.46
C GLY A 182 -8.03 0.24 8.28
N VAL A 183 -7.30 1.15 7.63
CA VAL A 183 -6.81 2.40 8.24
C VAL A 183 -7.98 3.29 8.69
N ALA A 184 -9.05 3.37 7.90
CA ALA A 184 -10.25 4.14 8.28
C ALA A 184 -10.91 3.61 9.56
N ARG A 185 -11.00 2.28 9.76
CA ARG A 185 -11.57 1.69 11.00
C ARG A 185 -10.79 2.12 12.25
N ASP A 186 -9.48 2.02 12.16
CA ASP A 186 -8.55 2.38 13.22
C ASP A 186 -8.63 3.87 13.58
N LEU A 187 -8.58 4.71 12.54
CA LEU A 187 -8.68 6.15 12.69
C LEU A 187 -10.04 6.54 13.27
N TYR A 188 -11.13 5.91 12.81
CA TYR A 188 -12.46 6.11 13.38
C TYR A 188 -12.51 5.75 14.86
N ALA A 189 -11.98 4.59 15.26
CA ALA A 189 -12.00 4.17 16.66
C ALA A 189 -11.28 5.18 17.56
N TYR A 190 -10.11 5.66 17.13
CA TYR A 190 -9.38 6.72 17.85
C TYR A 190 -10.17 8.01 17.91
N LEU A 191 -10.53 8.58 16.75
CA LEU A 191 -11.19 9.88 16.68
C LEU A 191 -12.52 9.88 17.46
N LYS A 192 -13.32 8.82 17.32
CA LYS A 192 -14.60 8.72 18.02
C LYS A 192 -14.40 8.60 19.53
N TYR A 193 -13.42 7.81 19.99
CA TYR A 193 -13.10 7.68 21.41
C TYR A 193 -12.63 9.01 22.03
N HIS A 194 -11.83 9.78 21.29
CA HIS A 194 -11.33 11.10 21.71
C HIS A 194 -12.31 12.25 21.47
N GLY A 195 -13.57 11.96 21.14
CA GLY A 195 -14.66 12.94 21.12
C GLY A 195 -14.83 13.71 19.81
N TYR A 196 -14.17 13.28 18.72
CA TYR A 196 -14.38 13.89 17.40
C TYR A 196 -15.72 13.44 16.78
N GLU A 197 -16.37 14.37 16.08
CA GLU A 197 -17.56 14.09 15.30
C GLU A 197 -17.20 13.44 13.96
N VAL A 198 -17.00 12.12 14.00
CA VAL A 198 -16.69 11.30 12.81
C VAL A 198 -17.68 10.16 12.62
N GLU A 199 -17.82 9.75 11.36
CA GLU A 199 -18.65 8.62 10.92
C GLU A 199 -17.89 7.79 9.86
N LEU A 200 -18.12 6.48 9.88
CA LEU A 200 -17.63 5.55 8.85
C LEU A 200 -18.67 5.39 7.74
N ASN A 201 -18.21 5.55 6.51
CA ASN A 201 -19.01 5.50 5.29
C ASN A 201 -18.44 4.42 4.35
N PHE A 202 -18.53 3.15 4.75
CA PHE A 202 -18.15 2.06 3.86
C PHE A 202 -19.22 1.82 2.79
N PRO A 203 -18.83 1.57 1.52
CA PRO A 203 -19.79 1.25 0.47
C PRO A 203 -20.63 0.03 0.83
N SER A 204 -21.93 0.10 0.61
CA SER A 204 -22.84 -1.05 0.78
C SER A 204 -22.61 -2.08 -0.33
N ASP A 205 -22.88 -3.36 -0.04
CA ASP A 205 -22.92 -4.41 -1.06
C ASP A 205 -24.33 -4.63 -1.63
N SER A 206 -25.32 -3.83 -1.23
CA SER A 206 -26.72 -3.93 -1.67
C SER A 206 -26.93 -3.61 -3.16
N GLU A 207 -26.03 -2.82 -3.76
CA GLU A 207 -26.07 -2.50 -5.20
C GLU A 207 -25.80 -3.74 -6.06
N PHE A 208 -25.20 -4.78 -5.50
CA PHE A 208 -24.96 -6.04 -6.19
C PHE A 208 -26.25 -6.67 -6.73
N ASP A 209 -27.34 -6.61 -5.97
CA ASP A 209 -28.63 -7.18 -6.37
C ASP A 209 -29.29 -6.40 -7.51
N GLN A 210 -28.78 -5.20 -7.83
CA GLN A 210 -29.25 -4.34 -8.92
C GLN A 210 -28.50 -4.58 -10.23
N ILE A 211 -27.39 -5.34 -10.21
CA ILE A 211 -26.63 -5.67 -11.42
C ILE A 211 -27.50 -6.51 -12.35
N GLU A 212 -27.49 -6.19 -13.65
CA GLU A 212 -28.25 -6.93 -14.65
C GLU A 212 -27.77 -8.39 -14.70
N LYS A 213 -28.72 -9.33 -14.60
CA LYS A 213 -28.46 -10.76 -14.81
C LYS A 213 -28.38 -11.05 -16.31
N SER A 214 -27.37 -11.82 -16.72
CA SER A 214 -27.29 -12.22 -18.12
C SER A 214 -28.46 -13.10 -18.52
N LYS A 215 -28.98 -12.85 -19.71
CA LYS A 215 -29.96 -13.70 -20.38
C LYS A 215 -29.33 -14.59 -21.46
N SER A 216 -28.00 -14.57 -21.56
CA SER A 216 -27.26 -15.38 -22.51
C SER A 216 -27.26 -16.87 -22.10
N GLY A 217 -26.86 -17.73 -23.03
CA GLY A 217 -26.63 -19.16 -22.76
C GLY A 217 -25.27 -19.47 -22.13
N VAL A 218 -24.50 -18.46 -21.70
CA VAL A 218 -23.19 -18.67 -21.05
C VAL A 218 -23.41 -19.40 -19.73
N LYS A 219 -22.62 -20.44 -19.50
CA LYS A 219 -22.69 -21.23 -18.26
C LYS A 219 -21.72 -20.67 -17.24
N ALA A 220 -22.18 -20.52 -16.00
CA ALA A 220 -21.31 -20.20 -14.88
C ALA A 220 -20.28 -21.32 -14.68
N ALA A 221 -19.04 -20.95 -14.35
CA ALA A 221 -18.02 -21.93 -14.02
C ALA A 221 -18.31 -22.57 -12.66
N GLU A 222 -18.08 -23.88 -12.54
CA GLU A 222 -18.19 -24.60 -11.27
C GLU A 222 -16.88 -24.56 -10.48
N ILE A 223 -16.95 -24.76 -9.16
CA ILE A 223 -15.78 -24.85 -8.28
C ILE A 223 -15.69 -26.26 -7.73
N GLU A 224 -14.49 -26.86 -7.79
CA GLU A 224 -14.14 -28.08 -7.06
C GLU A 224 -12.93 -27.83 -6.18
N LEU A 225 -13.12 -28.05 -4.88
CA LEU A 225 -12.11 -27.84 -3.86
C LEU A 225 -11.56 -29.20 -3.41
N LEU A 226 -10.36 -29.55 -3.89
CA LEU A 226 -9.66 -30.79 -3.55
C LEU A 226 -8.62 -30.60 -2.42
N ALA A 227 -8.26 -29.36 -2.12
CA ALA A 227 -7.30 -29.00 -1.06
C ALA A 227 -7.91 -27.97 -0.08
N PRO A 228 -8.95 -28.33 0.69
CA PRO A 228 -9.62 -27.43 1.62
C PRO A 228 -8.72 -26.97 2.78
N ASP A 229 -7.66 -27.71 3.11
CA ASP A 229 -6.64 -27.29 4.07
C ASP A 229 -5.82 -26.10 3.58
N GLY A 230 -5.60 -26.00 2.26
CA GLY A 230 -4.86 -24.92 1.61
C GLY A 230 -5.73 -23.73 1.23
N ALA A 231 -6.98 -23.97 0.86
CA ALA A 231 -8.00 -22.95 0.58
C ALA A 231 -9.29 -23.26 1.35
N PRO A 232 -9.37 -22.92 2.65
CA PRO A 232 -10.55 -23.22 3.47
C PRO A 232 -11.85 -22.59 2.95
N LYS A 233 -11.75 -21.49 2.20
CA LYS A 233 -12.90 -20.77 1.67
C LYS A 233 -12.57 -20.23 0.29
N TYR A 234 -13.38 -20.56 -0.71
CA TYR A 234 -13.16 -20.14 -2.09
C TYR A 234 -14.49 -19.81 -2.76
N TYR A 235 -14.65 -18.55 -3.17
CA TYR A 235 -15.83 -18.02 -3.83
C TYR A 235 -15.49 -17.62 -5.27
N GLY A 236 -16.51 -17.73 -6.13
CA GLY A 236 -16.38 -17.38 -7.53
C GLY A 236 -17.67 -16.82 -8.10
N LEU A 237 -17.54 -15.88 -9.03
CA LEU A 237 -18.67 -15.34 -9.79
C LEU A 237 -18.30 -15.24 -11.26
N THR A 238 -19.17 -15.75 -12.13
CA THR A 238 -19.03 -15.57 -13.57
C THR A 238 -19.73 -14.28 -13.99
N LEU A 239 -19.02 -13.45 -14.75
CA LEU A 239 -19.51 -12.20 -15.32
C LEU A 239 -19.30 -12.24 -16.84
N GLU A 240 -20.24 -11.70 -17.61
CA GLU A 240 -20.14 -11.58 -19.07
C GLU A 240 -20.41 -10.16 -19.55
N ASN A 241 -20.34 -9.94 -20.87
CA ASN A 241 -20.55 -8.65 -21.51
C ASN A 241 -19.55 -7.57 -21.07
N ILE A 242 -18.32 -8.00 -20.80
CA ILE A 242 -17.23 -7.12 -20.36
C ILE A 242 -16.56 -6.49 -21.57
N THR A 243 -16.38 -5.18 -21.52
CA THR A 243 -15.52 -4.45 -22.46
C THR A 243 -14.23 -4.06 -21.74
N VAL A 244 -13.12 -4.68 -22.14
CA VAL A 244 -11.80 -4.35 -21.60
C VAL A 244 -11.32 -3.05 -22.23
N ALA A 245 -11.06 -2.05 -21.39
CA ALA A 245 -10.67 -0.70 -21.80
C ALA A 245 -9.80 -0.05 -20.71
N PRO A 246 -9.15 1.09 -20.98
CA PRO A 246 -8.54 1.89 -19.93
C PRO A 246 -9.55 2.24 -18.83
N SER A 247 -9.10 2.25 -17.58
CA SER A 247 -9.90 2.64 -16.42
C SER A 247 -10.31 4.12 -16.47
N PRO A 248 -11.42 4.52 -15.84
CA PRO A 248 -11.74 5.94 -15.67
C PRO A 248 -10.67 6.65 -14.82
N ASP A 249 -10.52 7.96 -15.01
CA ASP A 249 -9.42 8.74 -14.41
C ASP A 249 -9.36 8.63 -12.90
N TRP A 250 -10.51 8.67 -12.21
CA TRP A 250 -10.55 8.57 -10.75
C TRP A 250 -9.96 7.24 -10.24
N LEU A 251 -10.18 6.14 -10.97
CA LEU A 251 -9.68 4.81 -10.59
C LEU A 251 -8.17 4.73 -10.84
N GLN A 252 -7.71 5.28 -11.98
CA GLN A 252 -6.29 5.36 -12.28
C GLN A 252 -5.54 6.23 -11.25
N LYS A 253 -6.09 7.39 -10.88
CA LYS A 253 -5.53 8.29 -9.85
C LYS A 253 -5.42 7.59 -8.49
N ALA A 254 -6.49 6.93 -8.04
CA ALA A 254 -6.51 6.19 -6.78
C ALA A 254 -5.43 5.09 -6.74
N LEU A 255 -5.27 4.33 -7.83
CA LEU A 255 -4.24 3.29 -7.93
C LEU A 255 -2.82 3.87 -7.92
N ARG A 256 -2.56 4.94 -8.67
CA ARG A 256 -1.25 5.61 -8.67
C ARG A 256 -0.89 6.12 -7.28
N ALA A 257 -1.83 6.73 -6.57
CA ALA A 257 -1.64 7.19 -5.19
C ALA A 257 -1.32 6.03 -4.23
N ALA A 258 -1.87 4.83 -4.48
CA ALA A 258 -1.54 3.61 -3.74
C ALA A 258 -0.23 2.92 -4.22
N GLY A 259 0.49 3.51 -5.18
CA GLY A 259 1.74 2.97 -5.74
C GLY A 259 1.54 1.88 -6.81
N VAL A 260 0.33 1.73 -7.35
CA VAL A 260 -0.02 0.73 -8.36
C VAL A 260 -0.15 1.38 -9.73
N ARG A 261 0.52 0.80 -10.73
CA ARG A 261 0.39 1.23 -12.13
C ARG A 261 -0.94 0.72 -12.71
N PRO A 262 -1.82 1.59 -13.23
CA PRO A 262 -3.02 1.16 -13.95
C PRO A 262 -2.70 0.42 -15.25
N ILE A 263 -3.54 -0.53 -15.62
CA ILE A 263 -3.39 -1.40 -16.81
C ILE A 263 -4.67 -1.40 -17.64
N ASN A 264 -5.77 -1.90 -17.09
CA ASN A 264 -7.09 -1.93 -17.72
C ASN A 264 -8.18 -2.03 -16.65
N ASN A 265 -9.41 -1.64 -16.99
CA ASN A 265 -10.54 -1.60 -16.07
C ASN A 265 -10.76 -2.90 -15.26
N VAL A 266 -10.56 -4.08 -15.82
CA VAL A 266 -10.74 -5.34 -15.08
C VAL A 266 -9.66 -5.56 -14.03
N VAL A 267 -8.39 -5.46 -14.42
CA VAL A 267 -7.24 -5.66 -13.51
C VAL A 267 -7.21 -4.54 -12.46
N ASP A 268 -7.47 -3.31 -12.88
CA ASP A 268 -7.46 -2.13 -12.04
C ASP A 268 -8.55 -2.19 -10.96
N ILE A 269 -9.75 -2.71 -11.29
CA ILE A 269 -10.79 -2.94 -10.27
C ILE A 269 -10.32 -3.98 -9.25
N THR A 270 -9.70 -5.10 -9.67
CA THR A 270 -9.20 -6.09 -8.70
C THR A 270 -8.13 -5.54 -7.77
N ASN A 271 -7.21 -4.71 -8.29
CA ASN A 271 -6.21 -4.01 -7.49
C ASN A 271 -6.83 -2.94 -6.59
N PHE A 272 -7.81 -2.19 -7.09
CA PHE A 272 -8.51 -1.20 -6.30
C PHE A 272 -9.21 -1.84 -5.11
N ILE A 273 -9.88 -2.97 -5.30
CA ILE A 273 -10.53 -3.71 -4.22
C ILE A 273 -9.52 -4.25 -3.21
N LEU A 274 -8.35 -4.70 -3.68
CA LEU A 274 -7.25 -5.12 -2.82
C LEU A 274 -6.76 -3.97 -1.92
N HIS A 275 -6.61 -2.75 -2.46
CA HIS A 275 -6.19 -1.57 -1.68
C HIS A 275 -7.33 -0.90 -0.90
N GLU A 276 -8.59 -1.06 -1.32
CA GLU A 276 -9.80 -0.62 -0.62
C GLU A 276 -10.02 -1.48 0.63
N THR A 277 -10.08 -2.81 0.45
CA THR A 277 -10.56 -3.77 1.46
C THR A 277 -9.47 -4.60 2.14
N GLY A 278 -8.28 -4.69 1.53
CA GLY A 278 -7.20 -5.57 1.98
C GLY A 278 -7.33 -7.01 1.48
N HIS A 279 -8.31 -7.28 0.62
CA HIS A 279 -8.58 -8.62 0.11
C HIS A 279 -8.19 -8.75 -1.36
N PRO A 280 -7.19 -9.59 -1.70
CA PRO A 280 -6.83 -9.85 -3.08
C PRO A 280 -7.95 -10.57 -3.84
N LEU A 281 -8.21 -10.12 -5.07
CA LEU A 281 -9.08 -10.79 -6.04
C LEU A 281 -8.28 -11.16 -7.28
N HIS A 282 -8.80 -12.10 -8.06
CA HIS A 282 -8.23 -12.42 -9.37
C HIS A 282 -9.33 -12.62 -10.41
N ALA A 283 -9.08 -12.18 -11.65
CA ALA A 283 -10.00 -12.36 -12.76
C ALA A 283 -9.37 -13.30 -13.80
N PHE A 284 -10.01 -14.43 -14.05
CA PHE A 284 -9.64 -15.34 -15.12
C PHE A 284 -10.50 -15.10 -16.35
N ASP A 285 -9.92 -15.16 -17.54
CA ASP A 285 -10.70 -15.17 -18.77
C ASP A 285 -11.50 -16.46 -18.86
N LEU A 286 -12.83 -16.36 -18.87
CA LEU A 286 -13.73 -17.52 -18.83
C LEU A 286 -13.52 -18.43 -20.04
N SER A 287 -13.16 -17.87 -21.20
CA SER A 287 -12.91 -18.65 -22.42
C SER A 287 -11.68 -19.56 -22.31
N LYS A 288 -10.78 -19.25 -21.37
CA LYS A 288 -9.52 -19.98 -21.14
C LYS A 288 -9.64 -21.05 -20.05
N ILE A 289 -10.77 -21.11 -19.34
CA ILE A 289 -11.06 -22.12 -18.31
C ILE A 289 -11.65 -23.36 -18.99
N GLU A 290 -10.77 -24.32 -19.32
CA GLU A 290 -11.21 -25.54 -19.98
C GLU A 290 -12.14 -26.38 -19.10
N GLY A 291 -13.24 -26.86 -19.70
CA GLY A 291 -14.24 -27.68 -18.99
C GLY A 291 -15.19 -26.89 -18.08
N GLY A 292 -15.09 -25.55 -18.05
CA GLY A 292 -16.00 -24.69 -17.27
C GLY A 292 -15.94 -24.96 -15.77
N LYS A 293 -14.78 -25.39 -15.27
CA LYS A 293 -14.59 -25.80 -13.88
C LYS A 293 -13.25 -25.29 -13.36
N VAL A 294 -13.27 -24.68 -12.19
CA VAL A 294 -12.08 -24.26 -11.45
C VAL A 294 -11.80 -25.29 -10.35
N VAL A 295 -10.61 -25.90 -10.42
CA VAL A 295 -10.17 -26.97 -9.52
C VAL A 295 -9.04 -26.47 -8.64
N VAL A 296 -9.28 -26.41 -7.34
CA VAL A 296 -8.30 -25.98 -6.33
C VAL A 296 -7.64 -27.22 -5.74
N ARG A 297 -6.37 -27.46 -6.07
CA ARG A 297 -5.62 -28.65 -5.68
C ARG A 297 -4.16 -28.35 -5.34
N ARG A 298 -3.47 -29.28 -4.70
CA ARG A 298 -2.01 -29.23 -4.60
C ARG A 298 -1.36 -29.59 -5.95
N ALA A 299 -0.17 -29.05 -6.22
CA ALA A 299 0.62 -29.43 -7.37
C ALA A 299 1.12 -30.88 -7.24
N ALA A 300 1.44 -31.52 -8.36
CA ALA A 300 2.27 -32.72 -8.32
C ALA A 300 3.74 -32.33 -8.09
N THR A 301 4.50 -33.18 -7.40
CA THR A 301 5.95 -32.97 -7.23
C THR A 301 6.62 -32.92 -8.60
N GLY A 302 7.33 -31.82 -8.90
CA GLY A 302 8.00 -31.64 -10.18
C GLY A 302 7.10 -31.11 -11.30
N GLU A 303 5.84 -30.78 -11.01
CA GLU A 303 4.92 -30.18 -11.99
C GLU A 303 5.51 -28.86 -12.49
N LYS A 304 5.57 -28.66 -13.82
CA LYS A 304 6.12 -27.45 -14.42
C LYS A 304 5.00 -26.43 -14.63
N PHE A 305 5.25 -25.19 -14.25
CA PHE A 305 4.31 -24.08 -14.42
C PHE A 305 5.02 -22.82 -14.87
N VAL A 306 4.45 -22.10 -15.83
CA VAL A 306 4.99 -20.82 -16.34
C VAL A 306 4.15 -19.68 -15.77
N THR A 307 4.81 -18.81 -15.01
CA THR A 307 4.18 -17.63 -14.39
C THR A 307 4.10 -16.44 -15.36
N LEU A 308 3.33 -15.41 -15.01
CA LEU A 308 3.12 -14.21 -15.84
C LEU A 308 4.42 -13.45 -16.21
N ASP A 309 5.52 -13.68 -15.49
CA ASP A 309 6.86 -13.16 -15.78
C ASP A 309 7.61 -13.96 -16.87
N GLY A 310 6.99 -15.01 -17.43
CA GLY A 310 7.58 -15.91 -18.42
C GLY A 310 8.56 -16.93 -17.82
N VAL A 311 8.71 -16.99 -16.50
CA VAL A 311 9.64 -17.92 -15.84
C VAL A 311 8.98 -19.27 -15.63
N GLN A 312 9.60 -20.34 -16.14
CA GLN A 312 9.19 -21.70 -15.85
C GLN A 312 9.70 -22.15 -14.48
N ARG A 313 8.80 -22.60 -13.63
CA ARG A 313 9.05 -22.99 -12.24
C ARG A 313 8.67 -24.45 -12.02
N GLU A 314 9.41 -25.13 -11.14
CA GLU A 314 9.12 -26.49 -10.71
C GLU A 314 8.36 -26.47 -9.39
N MET A 315 7.15 -27.04 -9.38
CA MET A 315 6.26 -26.99 -8.23
C MET A 315 6.55 -28.11 -7.23
N SER A 316 6.30 -27.81 -5.96
CA SER A 316 6.27 -28.79 -4.87
C SER A 316 4.84 -29.27 -4.62
N ASN A 317 4.67 -30.47 -4.08
CA ASN A 317 3.36 -30.93 -3.61
C ASN A 317 2.77 -30.12 -2.44
N GLU A 318 3.55 -29.21 -1.84
CA GLU A 318 3.04 -28.21 -0.90
C GLU A 318 2.46 -26.97 -1.62
N ASP A 319 2.72 -26.76 -2.90
CA ASP A 319 2.18 -25.62 -3.65
C ASP A 319 0.69 -25.82 -3.94
N LEU A 320 -0.09 -24.77 -3.65
CA LEU A 320 -1.50 -24.74 -3.98
C LEU A 320 -1.69 -24.15 -5.37
N MET A 321 -2.39 -24.86 -6.24
CA MET A 321 -2.65 -24.47 -7.63
C MET A 321 -4.13 -24.27 -7.86
N ILE A 322 -4.47 -23.21 -8.58
CA ILE A 322 -5.80 -23.02 -9.17
C ILE A 322 -5.70 -23.53 -10.60
N CYS A 323 -6.47 -24.56 -10.93
CA CYS A 323 -6.45 -25.24 -12.22
C CYS A 323 -7.80 -25.12 -12.92
N ASP A 324 -7.81 -25.31 -14.23
CA ASP A 324 -9.03 -25.71 -14.92
C ASP A 324 -9.15 -27.26 -14.89
N ALA A 325 -10.03 -27.84 -15.72
CA ALA A 325 -10.19 -29.29 -15.78
C ALA A 325 -8.96 -30.07 -16.28
N LYS A 326 -7.96 -29.40 -16.88
CA LYS A 326 -6.80 -30.03 -17.52
C LYS A 326 -5.44 -29.49 -17.07
N ARG A 327 -5.31 -28.21 -16.77
CA ARG A 327 -4.03 -27.51 -16.57
C ARG A 327 -4.07 -26.51 -15.42
N ALA A 328 -2.90 -26.25 -14.85
CA ALA A 328 -2.73 -25.18 -13.87
C ALA A 328 -2.88 -23.80 -14.52
N MET A 329 -3.57 -22.89 -13.83
CA MET A 329 -3.83 -21.53 -14.27
C MET A 329 -3.14 -20.48 -13.40
N CYS A 330 -2.96 -20.75 -12.10
CA CYS A 330 -2.40 -19.80 -11.14
C CYS A 330 -1.75 -20.55 -9.97
N LEU A 331 -0.66 -20.00 -9.43
CA LEU A 331 -0.13 -20.37 -8.12
C LEU A 331 -0.97 -19.64 -7.06
N GLY A 332 -1.89 -20.37 -6.43
CA GLY A 332 -2.97 -19.83 -5.62
C GLY A 332 -2.47 -18.89 -4.53
N GLY A 333 -3.03 -17.67 -4.49
CA GLY A 333 -2.68 -16.63 -3.52
C GLY A 333 -1.27 -16.04 -3.66
N VAL A 334 -0.50 -16.42 -4.69
CA VAL A 334 0.87 -15.92 -4.91
C VAL A 334 1.00 -15.19 -6.24
N PHE A 335 0.79 -15.89 -7.36
CA PHE A 335 1.04 -15.30 -8.68
C PHE A 335 0.31 -16.01 -9.82
N GLY A 336 -0.20 -15.23 -10.78
CA GLY A 336 -0.93 -15.73 -11.94
C GLY A 336 -0.05 -16.46 -12.95
N GLY A 337 -0.68 -17.31 -13.76
CA GLY A 337 -0.06 -17.95 -14.92
C GLY A 337 -0.21 -17.11 -16.19
N GLU A 338 0.70 -17.32 -17.13
CA GLU A 338 0.74 -16.60 -18.42
C GLU A 338 -0.55 -16.73 -19.24
N ASN A 339 -1.17 -17.92 -19.21
CA ASN A 339 -2.18 -18.32 -20.19
C ASN A 339 -3.64 -18.12 -19.75
N SER A 340 -3.91 -17.67 -18.54
CA SER A 340 -5.26 -17.63 -17.96
C SER A 340 -5.77 -16.20 -17.69
N GLY A 341 -4.90 -15.20 -17.83
CA GLY A 341 -5.21 -13.80 -17.58
C GLY A 341 -6.10 -13.16 -18.63
N VAL A 342 -6.69 -12.02 -18.25
CA VAL A 342 -7.54 -11.15 -19.06
C VAL A 342 -6.70 -10.47 -20.16
N THR A 343 -7.30 -10.31 -21.34
CA THR A 343 -6.74 -9.66 -22.53
C THR A 343 -7.73 -8.66 -23.10
N GLU A 344 -7.32 -7.85 -24.08
CA GLU A 344 -8.24 -6.90 -24.75
C GLU A 344 -9.44 -7.60 -25.42
N SER A 345 -9.30 -8.86 -25.81
CA SER A 345 -10.38 -9.66 -26.41
C SER A 345 -11.33 -10.33 -25.40
N THR A 346 -11.07 -10.21 -24.11
CA THR A 346 -11.85 -10.90 -23.07
C THR A 346 -13.23 -10.27 -22.92
N THR A 347 -14.28 -11.09 -23.07
CA THR A 347 -15.69 -10.64 -22.96
C THR A 347 -16.42 -11.22 -21.75
N SER A 348 -15.83 -12.23 -21.11
CA SER A 348 -16.37 -12.88 -19.93
C SER A 348 -15.24 -13.34 -19.01
N ILE A 349 -15.49 -13.26 -17.71
CA ILE A 349 -14.50 -13.62 -16.69
C ILE A 349 -15.12 -14.51 -15.61
N PHE A 350 -14.25 -15.25 -14.93
CA PHE A 350 -14.52 -15.79 -13.62
C PHE A 350 -13.73 -14.98 -12.59
N LEU A 351 -14.46 -14.28 -11.73
CA LEU A 351 -13.89 -13.49 -10.65
C LEU A 351 -13.74 -14.35 -9.40
N GLU A 352 -12.50 -14.53 -8.95
CA GLU A 352 -12.10 -15.28 -7.77
C GLU A 352 -12.01 -14.39 -6.54
N SER A 353 -12.57 -14.87 -5.43
CA SER A 353 -12.31 -14.36 -4.08
C SER A 353 -12.07 -15.54 -3.13
N ALA A 354 -10.87 -15.66 -2.59
CA ALA A 354 -10.45 -16.83 -1.83
C ALA A 354 -9.73 -16.46 -0.53
N TYR A 355 -9.83 -17.34 0.45
CA TYR A 355 -9.02 -17.33 1.67
C TYR A 355 -8.08 -18.52 1.63
N PHE A 356 -6.78 -18.23 1.61
CA PHE A 356 -5.73 -19.24 1.59
C PHE A 356 -5.08 -19.38 2.95
N ASN A 357 -4.60 -20.58 3.26
CA ASN A 357 -3.85 -20.84 4.47
C ASN A 357 -2.53 -20.01 4.49
N PRO A 358 -2.33 -19.12 5.48
CA PRO A 358 -1.19 -18.19 5.45
C PRO A 358 0.18 -18.87 5.47
N VAL A 359 0.30 -20.00 6.18
CA VAL A 359 1.54 -20.76 6.26
C VAL A 359 1.88 -21.39 4.91
N SER A 360 0.87 -21.93 4.21
CA SER A 360 1.04 -22.47 2.85
C SER A 360 1.54 -21.39 1.89
N ILE A 361 0.88 -20.23 1.87
CA ILE A 361 1.26 -19.11 1.00
C ILE A 361 2.68 -18.62 1.30
N ARG A 362 3.03 -18.43 2.58
CA ARG A 362 4.38 -18.00 2.98
C ARG A 362 5.47 -18.97 2.52
N LYS A 363 5.22 -20.27 2.63
CA LYS A 363 6.15 -21.31 2.16
C LYS A 363 6.32 -21.24 0.64
N SER A 364 5.23 -21.15 -0.12
CA SER A 364 5.24 -21.06 -1.59
C SER A 364 5.91 -19.78 -2.09
N SER A 365 5.55 -18.62 -1.53
CA SER A 365 6.17 -17.32 -1.86
C SER A 365 7.69 -17.35 -1.65
N LYS A 366 8.16 -17.84 -0.50
CA LYS A 366 9.60 -17.98 -0.23
C LYS A 366 10.30 -18.98 -1.13
N ARG A 367 9.69 -20.14 -1.37
CA ARG A 367 10.27 -21.20 -2.24
C ARG A 367 10.49 -20.69 -3.65
N HIS A 368 9.53 -19.94 -4.19
CA HIS A 368 9.58 -19.40 -5.55
C HIS A 368 10.19 -18.01 -5.64
N SER A 369 10.58 -17.40 -4.51
CA SER A 369 11.08 -16.02 -4.42
C SER A 369 10.14 -15.00 -5.08
N LEU A 370 8.83 -15.21 -4.93
CA LEU A 370 7.78 -14.34 -5.48
C LEU A 370 7.12 -13.57 -4.35
N LYS A 371 7.30 -12.25 -4.33
CA LYS A 371 6.62 -11.34 -3.40
C LYS A 371 5.69 -10.44 -4.18
N THR A 372 4.39 -10.60 -3.96
CA THR A 372 3.33 -9.81 -4.61
C THR A 372 2.45 -9.17 -3.55
N ASP A 373 1.66 -8.17 -3.93
CA ASP A 373 0.68 -7.57 -3.03
C ASP A 373 -0.34 -8.58 -2.48
N ALA A 374 -0.70 -9.57 -3.29
CA ALA A 374 -1.57 -10.66 -2.89
C ALA A 374 -0.87 -11.59 -1.88
N SER A 375 0.35 -12.04 -2.19
CA SER A 375 1.08 -12.95 -1.29
C SER A 375 1.40 -12.27 0.05
N PHE A 376 1.72 -10.98 0.04
CA PHE A 376 1.98 -10.17 1.23
C PHE A 376 0.78 -10.18 2.21
N ARG A 377 -0.45 -10.08 1.68
CA ARG A 377 -1.70 -10.10 2.46
C ARG A 377 -2.05 -11.50 2.93
N PHE A 378 -2.04 -12.48 2.02
CA PHE A 378 -2.41 -13.84 2.38
C PHE A 378 -1.42 -14.49 3.35
N GLU A 379 -0.10 -14.26 3.22
CA GLU A 379 0.91 -14.84 4.12
C GLU A 379 0.80 -14.34 5.58
N ARG A 380 0.11 -13.21 5.79
CA ARG A 380 -0.16 -12.60 7.10
C ARG A 380 -1.58 -12.87 7.62
N GLY A 381 -2.43 -13.56 6.85
CA GLY A 381 -3.79 -13.92 7.28
C GLY A 381 -4.86 -12.89 6.91
N ALA A 382 -4.98 -12.55 5.63
CA ALA A 382 -6.08 -11.70 5.11
C ALA A 382 -7.47 -12.08 5.69
N ASN A 383 -8.36 -11.09 5.87
CA ASN A 383 -9.67 -11.28 6.48
C ASN A 383 -10.50 -12.40 5.79
N HIS A 384 -10.90 -13.43 6.54
CA HIS A 384 -11.66 -14.58 6.01
C HIS A 384 -13.18 -14.31 5.87
N GLU A 385 -13.68 -13.19 6.39
CA GLU A 385 -15.10 -12.81 6.34
C GLU A 385 -15.42 -11.90 5.16
N ILE A 386 -14.44 -11.16 4.64
CA ILE A 386 -14.62 -10.12 3.62
C ILE A 386 -14.90 -10.66 2.21
N LEU A 387 -14.67 -11.95 1.94
CA LEU A 387 -14.68 -12.51 0.57
C LEU A 387 -15.95 -12.17 -0.20
N SER A 388 -17.12 -12.36 0.42
CA SER A 388 -18.40 -12.08 -0.24
C SER A 388 -18.56 -10.58 -0.52
N TYR A 389 -18.14 -9.72 0.41
CA TYR A 389 -18.21 -8.27 0.25
C TYR A 389 -17.29 -7.81 -0.88
N ALA A 390 -16.02 -8.21 -0.85
CA ALA A 390 -15.03 -7.85 -1.86
C ALA A 390 -15.46 -8.31 -3.27
N LEU A 391 -15.97 -9.55 -3.39
CA LEU A 391 -16.45 -10.09 -4.66
C LEU A 391 -17.64 -9.29 -5.21
N LYS A 392 -18.62 -8.96 -4.35
CA LYS A 392 -19.79 -8.16 -4.73
C LYS A 392 -19.40 -6.73 -5.11
N ARG A 393 -18.56 -6.08 -4.29
CA ARG A 393 -18.07 -4.71 -4.52
C ARG A 393 -17.32 -4.59 -5.84
N ALA A 394 -16.45 -5.56 -6.14
CA ALA A 394 -15.77 -5.66 -7.43
C ALA A 394 -16.76 -5.83 -8.59
N SER A 395 -17.80 -6.65 -8.40
CA SER A 395 -18.81 -6.91 -9.42
C SER A 395 -19.64 -5.66 -9.75
N VAL A 396 -19.97 -4.84 -8.74
CA VAL A 396 -20.65 -3.54 -8.94
C VAL A 396 -19.78 -2.62 -9.80
N LEU A 397 -18.50 -2.46 -9.46
CA LEU A 397 -17.58 -1.63 -10.24
C LEU A 397 -17.38 -2.18 -11.68
N LEU A 398 -17.32 -3.50 -11.85
CA LEU A 398 -17.24 -4.13 -13.17
C LEU A 398 -18.50 -3.90 -14.00
N ALA A 399 -19.68 -3.91 -13.37
CA ALA A 399 -20.93 -3.61 -14.04
C ALA A 399 -20.97 -2.14 -14.50
N GLU A 400 -20.59 -1.21 -13.63
CA GLU A 400 -20.57 0.23 -13.89
C GLU A 400 -19.55 0.64 -14.96
N ILE A 401 -18.32 0.12 -14.86
CA ILE A 401 -17.18 0.58 -15.66
C ILE A 401 -16.99 -0.24 -16.93
N ALA A 402 -17.25 -1.56 -16.87
CA ALA A 402 -16.97 -2.47 -17.98
C ALA A 402 -18.24 -3.05 -18.63
N GLY A 403 -19.44 -2.70 -18.13
CA GLY A 403 -20.73 -3.18 -18.65
C GLY A 403 -21.07 -4.63 -18.28
N ALA A 404 -20.40 -5.16 -17.25
CA ALA A 404 -20.52 -6.56 -16.85
C ALA A 404 -21.94 -6.94 -16.39
N LYS A 405 -22.35 -8.16 -16.73
CA LYS A 405 -23.61 -8.79 -16.31
C LYS A 405 -23.35 -10.07 -15.55
N VAL A 406 -24.19 -10.35 -14.54
CA VAL A 406 -24.01 -11.53 -13.67
C VAL A 406 -24.54 -12.79 -14.34
N VAL A 407 -23.70 -13.82 -14.43
CA VAL A 407 -24.06 -15.16 -14.92
C VAL A 407 -24.29 -16.08 -13.72
N GLY A 408 -25.54 -16.43 -13.44
CA GLY A 408 -25.90 -17.36 -12.37
C GLY A 408 -25.79 -16.76 -10.96
N GLU A 409 -25.32 -17.57 -10.01
CA GLU A 409 -25.16 -17.20 -8.59
C GLU A 409 -23.69 -17.32 -8.18
N ILE A 410 -23.33 -16.67 -7.05
CA ILE A 410 -22.00 -16.82 -6.45
C ILE A 410 -21.79 -18.28 -6.06
N LYS A 411 -20.80 -18.92 -6.66
CA LYS A 411 -20.37 -20.27 -6.33
C LYS A 411 -19.52 -20.23 -5.06
N LYS A 412 -19.84 -21.10 -4.10
CA LYS A 412 -19.21 -21.12 -2.78
C LYS A 412 -18.68 -22.51 -2.47
N ALA A 413 -17.37 -22.63 -2.28
CA ALA A 413 -16.74 -23.79 -1.66
C ALA A 413 -16.26 -23.40 -0.26
N TYR A 414 -17.01 -23.81 0.76
CA TYR A 414 -16.73 -23.51 2.17
C TYR A 414 -17.14 -24.71 3.02
N PRO A 415 -16.33 -25.78 3.04
CA PRO A 415 -16.71 -27.07 3.61
C PRO A 415 -16.90 -27.01 5.12
N GLU A 416 -16.10 -26.20 5.82
CA GLU A 416 -16.15 -26.03 7.26
C GLU A 416 -16.20 -24.55 7.61
N LYS A 417 -17.04 -24.19 8.59
CA LYS A 417 -17.14 -22.82 9.08
C LYS A 417 -15.91 -22.47 9.92
N ILE A 418 -15.20 -21.42 9.52
CA ILE A 418 -14.19 -20.74 10.32
C ILE A 418 -14.92 -19.91 11.38
N GLU A 419 -14.74 -20.29 12.65
CA GLU A 419 -15.26 -19.54 13.80
C GLU A 419 -14.34 -18.39 14.17
N ARG A 420 -14.92 -17.27 14.61
CA ARG A 420 -14.17 -16.15 15.19
C ARG A 420 -13.47 -16.60 16.47
N ALA A 421 -12.27 -16.07 16.74
CA ALA A 421 -11.60 -16.30 18.01
C ALA A 421 -12.43 -15.68 19.15
N VAL A 422 -12.47 -16.35 20.30
CA VAL A 422 -13.24 -15.91 21.46
C VAL A 422 -12.30 -15.74 22.63
N VAL A 423 -12.26 -14.52 23.19
CA VAL A 423 -11.33 -14.14 24.25
C VAL A 423 -12.12 -13.74 25.50
N SER A 424 -11.71 -14.28 26.65
CA SER A 424 -12.22 -13.87 27.95
C SER A 424 -11.33 -12.79 28.55
N LEU A 425 -11.95 -11.71 29.01
CA LEU A 425 -11.32 -10.53 29.57
C LEU A 425 -11.61 -10.42 31.07
N ASN A 426 -10.61 -10.05 31.85
CA ASN A 426 -10.75 -9.63 33.24
C ASN A 426 -10.24 -8.19 33.38
N PHE A 427 -11.11 -7.25 33.72
CA PHE A 427 -10.75 -5.83 33.67
C PHE A 427 -9.65 -5.46 34.66
N SER A 428 -9.63 -6.05 35.86
CA SER A 428 -8.56 -5.78 36.82
C SER A 428 -7.20 -6.22 36.29
N ARG A 429 -7.11 -7.44 35.71
CA ARG A 429 -5.87 -7.97 35.15
C ARG A 429 -5.41 -7.17 33.93
N MET A 430 -6.34 -6.72 33.09
CA MET A 430 -6.03 -5.83 31.98
C MET A 430 -5.43 -4.52 32.49
N GLU A 431 -6.05 -3.88 33.47
CA GLU A 431 -5.55 -2.63 34.06
C GLU A 431 -4.20 -2.79 34.77
N ASP A 432 -3.97 -3.94 35.42
CA ASP A 432 -2.68 -4.27 36.03
C ASP A 432 -1.57 -4.40 34.98
N LEU A 433 -1.89 -4.96 33.80
CA LEU A 433 -0.95 -5.03 32.67
C LEU A 433 -0.74 -3.66 32.01
N ILE A 434 -1.79 -2.86 31.87
CA ILE A 434 -1.76 -1.47 31.37
C ILE A 434 -0.92 -0.57 32.29
N GLY A 435 -0.97 -0.83 33.60
CA GLY A 435 -0.36 0.03 34.62
C GLY A 435 -1.23 1.24 34.99
N LYS A 436 -2.50 1.27 34.57
CA LYS A 436 -3.45 2.37 34.84
C LYS A 436 -4.88 1.85 34.97
N LYS A 437 -5.63 2.41 35.92
CA LYS A 437 -7.08 2.23 36.08
C LYS A 437 -7.83 3.10 35.07
N ILE A 438 -8.18 2.52 33.92
CA ILE A 438 -8.92 3.21 32.84
C ILE A 438 -10.44 2.96 32.91
N GLY A 439 -10.89 1.92 33.64
CA GLY A 439 -12.29 1.60 33.84
C GLY A 439 -12.92 0.74 32.74
N ALA A 440 -13.83 -0.16 33.14
CA ALA A 440 -14.51 -1.11 32.27
C ALA A 440 -15.31 -0.45 31.14
N GLU A 441 -15.95 0.69 31.41
CA GLU A 441 -16.74 1.41 30.39
C GLU A 441 -15.88 1.90 29.22
N ASN A 442 -14.68 2.43 29.52
CA ASN A 442 -13.72 2.86 28.49
C ASN A 442 -13.21 1.66 27.68
N ILE A 443 -12.85 0.57 28.37
CA ILE A 443 -12.38 -0.67 27.74
C ILE A 443 -13.45 -1.19 26.76
N LEU A 444 -14.69 -1.33 27.21
CA LEU A 444 -15.78 -1.85 26.38
C LEU A 444 -16.15 -0.89 25.23
N SER A 445 -16.06 0.42 25.45
CA SER A 445 -16.29 1.42 24.41
C SER A 445 -15.28 1.28 23.27
N ILE A 446 -13.99 1.19 23.59
CA ILE A 446 -12.91 1.01 22.61
C ILE A 446 -13.07 -0.33 21.86
N ILE A 447 -13.32 -1.42 22.57
CA ILE A 447 -13.56 -2.76 21.99
C ILE A 447 -14.70 -2.69 20.96
N LYS A 448 -15.80 -2.02 21.30
CA LYS A 448 -16.94 -1.86 20.39
C LYS A 448 -16.61 -0.97 19.18
N LEU A 449 -15.84 0.10 19.38
CA LEU A 449 -15.39 0.97 18.29
C LEU A 449 -14.46 0.24 17.31
N LEU A 450 -13.70 -0.74 17.80
CA LEU A 450 -12.88 -1.66 17.01
C LEU A 450 -13.68 -2.86 16.48
N ASP A 451 -15.01 -2.81 16.46
CA ASP A 451 -15.86 -3.84 15.82
C ASP A 451 -15.74 -5.26 16.43
N TYR A 452 -15.34 -5.36 17.70
CA TYR A 452 -15.42 -6.60 18.45
C TYR A 452 -16.85 -6.83 18.94
N ASP A 453 -17.34 -8.07 18.81
CA ASP A 453 -18.65 -8.42 19.37
C ASP A 453 -18.51 -8.72 20.86
N ILE A 454 -19.24 -7.99 21.70
CA ILE A 454 -19.36 -8.32 23.12
C ILE A 454 -20.43 -9.40 23.27
N LEU A 455 -20.00 -10.64 23.53
CA LEU A 455 -20.91 -11.79 23.69
C LEU A 455 -21.58 -11.79 25.06
N SER A 456 -20.84 -11.36 26.08
CA SER A 456 -21.34 -11.18 27.46
C SER A 456 -20.42 -10.24 28.21
N SER A 457 -20.97 -9.44 29.12
CA SER A 457 -20.19 -8.56 29.99
C SER A 457 -20.88 -8.36 31.34
N ASP A 458 -20.08 -8.21 32.39
CA ASP A 458 -20.49 -7.76 33.71
C ASP A 458 -19.54 -6.65 34.22
N ASN A 459 -19.54 -6.37 35.53
CA ASN A 459 -18.70 -5.31 36.10
C ASN A 459 -17.20 -5.71 36.24
N GLU A 460 -16.87 -6.99 36.16
CA GLU A 460 -15.51 -7.51 36.40
C GLU A 460 -14.86 -8.09 35.13
N SER A 461 -15.68 -8.56 34.18
CA SER A 461 -15.24 -9.36 33.05
C SER A 461 -16.11 -9.17 31.81
N ALA A 462 -15.55 -9.58 30.66
CA ALA A 462 -16.30 -9.70 29.42
C ALA A 462 -15.79 -10.89 28.58
N LYS A 463 -16.64 -11.35 27.67
CA LYS A 463 -16.29 -12.33 26.66
C LYS A 463 -16.58 -11.72 25.31
N ILE A 464 -15.56 -11.69 24.44
CA ILE A 464 -15.65 -11.03 23.14
C ILE A 464 -15.39 -12.03 22.01
N ALA A 465 -15.99 -11.79 20.85
CA ALA A 465 -15.58 -12.41 19.60
C ALA A 465 -14.73 -11.43 18.80
N VAL A 466 -13.55 -11.88 18.40
CA VAL A 466 -12.57 -11.10 17.63
C VAL A 466 -13.06 -11.00 16.18
N PRO A 467 -13.09 -9.80 15.56
CA PRO A 467 -13.52 -9.66 14.19
C PRO A 467 -12.56 -10.38 13.23
N GLY A 468 -13.06 -10.94 12.13
CA GLY A 468 -12.27 -11.79 11.23
C GLY A 468 -11.08 -11.12 10.54
N TYR A 469 -10.98 -9.78 10.63
CA TYR A 469 -9.82 -9.03 10.15
C TYR A 469 -8.65 -8.98 11.15
N ARG A 470 -8.88 -9.23 12.44
CA ARG A 470 -7.85 -9.27 13.50
C ARG A 470 -7.36 -10.68 13.76
N VAL A 471 -6.56 -11.17 12.82
CA VAL A 471 -6.01 -12.54 12.86
C VAL A 471 -4.89 -12.74 13.88
N ASP A 472 -4.33 -11.65 14.38
CA ASP A 472 -3.28 -11.63 15.41
C ASP A 472 -3.81 -11.76 16.84
N VAL A 473 -5.08 -11.38 17.07
CA VAL A 473 -5.68 -11.31 18.40
C VAL A 473 -6.25 -12.66 18.81
N THR A 474 -5.60 -13.30 19.77
CA THR A 474 -5.98 -14.65 20.25
C THR A 474 -6.04 -14.76 21.76
N ARG A 475 -5.54 -13.77 22.48
CA ARG A 475 -5.39 -13.75 23.94
C ARG A 475 -5.78 -12.39 24.50
N GLU A 476 -6.01 -12.34 25.80
CA GLU A 476 -6.37 -11.10 26.50
C GLU A 476 -5.30 -10.00 26.35
N CYS A 477 -4.01 -10.33 26.39
CA CYS A 477 -2.95 -9.34 26.22
C CYS A 477 -2.96 -8.67 24.84
N ASP A 478 -3.42 -9.39 23.80
CA ASP A 478 -3.53 -8.84 22.45
C ASP A 478 -4.70 -7.82 22.41
N VAL A 479 -5.78 -8.07 23.16
CA VAL A 479 -6.87 -7.10 23.35
C VAL A 479 -6.42 -5.89 24.19
N VAL A 480 -5.55 -6.10 25.19
CA VAL A 480 -4.96 -5.00 25.97
C VAL A 480 -4.14 -4.06 25.06
N GLU A 481 -3.35 -4.60 24.13
CA GLU A 481 -2.61 -3.79 23.14
C GLU A 481 -3.57 -2.90 22.32
N ASP A 482 -4.66 -3.49 21.81
CA ASP A 482 -5.68 -2.76 21.04
C ASP A 482 -6.32 -1.63 21.83
N VAL A 483 -6.68 -1.91 23.08
CA VAL A 483 -7.26 -0.91 23.97
C VAL A 483 -6.25 0.22 24.22
N LEU A 484 -5.00 -0.11 24.54
CA LEU A 484 -3.94 0.86 24.81
C LEU A 484 -3.65 1.77 23.61
N ARG A 485 -3.68 1.21 22.40
CA ARG A 485 -3.41 1.92 21.16
C ARG A 485 -4.43 3.01 20.87
N ILE A 486 -5.71 2.73 21.10
CA ILE A 486 -6.79 3.70 20.95
C ILE A 486 -6.89 4.65 22.14
N TYR A 487 -6.67 4.15 23.35
CA TYR A 487 -6.58 4.97 24.57
C TYR A 487 -5.43 5.98 24.50
N GLY A 488 -4.29 5.57 23.94
CA GLY A 488 -3.06 6.35 23.78
C GLY A 488 -2.02 6.00 24.84
N TYR A 489 -0.86 5.51 24.41
CA TYR A 489 0.25 5.16 25.31
C TYR A 489 0.75 6.36 26.13
N ASN A 490 0.70 7.57 25.55
CA ASN A 490 1.10 8.80 26.23
C ASN A 490 0.17 9.20 27.39
N ASN A 491 -0.99 8.55 27.51
CA ASN A 491 -1.90 8.74 28.64
C ASN A 491 -1.57 7.83 29.84
N ILE A 492 -0.52 7.01 29.77
CA ILE A 492 -0.04 6.17 30.88
C ILE A 492 1.03 6.93 31.67
N GLU A 493 0.79 7.18 32.95
CA GLU A 493 1.72 7.90 33.81
C GLU A 493 2.97 7.05 34.12
N LEU A 494 4.15 7.68 34.10
CA LEU A 494 5.36 7.07 34.61
C LEU A 494 5.30 6.97 36.15
N PRO A 495 5.65 5.82 36.75
CA PRO A 495 5.64 5.68 38.20
C PRO A 495 6.73 6.55 38.83
N GLU A 496 6.41 7.24 39.93
CA GLU A 496 7.38 8.08 40.66
C GLU A 496 8.51 7.26 41.32
N ARG A 497 8.27 5.96 41.57
CA ARG A 497 9.20 5.06 42.23
C ARG A 497 9.17 3.68 41.58
N MET A 498 10.35 3.15 41.27
CA MET A 498 10.53 1.73 40.96
C MET A 498 11.19 1.02 42.13
N SER A 499 10.66 -0.14 42.51
CA SER A 499 11.25 -0.99 43.54
C SER A 499 11.88 -2.21 42.89
N ALA A 500 13.14 -2.49 43.18
CA ALA A 500 13.84 -3.68 42.71
C ALA A 500 14.55 -4.36 43.88
N SER A 501 14.41 -5.69 43.97
CA SER A 501 15.15 -6.51 44.93
C SER A 501 16.50 -6.88 44.33
N LEU A 502 17.59 -6.42 44.94
CA LEU A 502 18.94 -6.74 44.48
C LEU A 502 19.42 -8.05 45.12
N THR A 503 19.70 -9.05 44.29
CA THR A 503 20.38 -10.27 44.72
C THR A 503 21.90 -10.05 44.63
N PRO A 504 22.69 -10.41 45.66
CA PRO A 504 24.14 -10.31 45.59
C PRO A 504 24.70 -11.13 44.41
N GLY A 505 25.55 -10.51 43.58
CA GLY A 505 26.19 -11.18 42.45
C GLY A 505 27.23 -12.24 42.85
N ILE A 506 27.52 -13.16 41.94
CA ILE A 506 28.58 -14.16 42.09
C ILE A 506 29.94 -13.46 42.15
N LYS A 507 30.80 -13.86 43.10
CA LYS A 507 32.16 -13.34 43.25
C LYS A 507 33.21 -14.39 42.87
N PRO A 508 34.34 -14.01 42.24
CA PRO A 508 34.65 -12.64 41.78
C PRO A 508 33.75 -12.24 40.60
N ASP A 509 33.47 -10.94 40.50
CA ASP A 509 32.69 -10.39 39.40
C ASP A 509 33.44 -10.58 38.07
N PRO A 510 32.91 -11.37 37.11
CA PRO A 510 33.58 -11.66 35.86
C PRO A 510 33.83 -10.42 34.99
N GLU A 511 32.96 -9.40 35.05
CA GLU A 511 33.20 -8.14 34.34
C GLU A 511 34.38 -7.40 34.94
N ARG A 512 34.40 -7.30 36.27
CA ARG A 512 35.53 -6.66 36.98
C ARG A 512 36.86 -7.36 36.70
N ILE A 513 36.87 -8.68 36.57
CA ILE A 513 38.08 -9.43 36.19
C ILE A 513 38.50 -9.13 34.74
N ARG A 514 37.54 -9.07 33.80
CA ARG A 514 37.83 -8.69 32.41
C ARG A 514 38.36 -7.26 32.30
N GLU A 515 37.73 -6.31 32.98
CA GLU A 515 38.18 -4.92 33.05
C GLU A 515 39.59 -4.82 33.65
N LEU A 516 39.86 -5.56 34.73
CA LEU A 516 41.20 -5.58 35.33
C LEU A 516 42.25 -6.09 34.35
N ALA A 517 41.96 -7.18 33.63
CA ALA A 517 42.86 -7.75 32.63
C ALA A 517 43.06 -6.79 31.43
N ALA A 518 41.98 -6.19 30.93
CA ALA A 518 42.04 -5.20 29.85
C ALA A 518 42.87 -3.98 30.26
N ASN A 519 42.61 -3.41 31.44
CA ASN A 519 43.36 -2.27 31.96
C ASN A 519 44.85 -2.59 32.15
N LEU A 520 45.17 -3.82 32.60
CA LEU A 520 46.56 -4.26 32.68
C LEU A 520 47.23 -4.25 31.30
N LEU A 521 46.57 -4.77 30.26
CA LEU A 521 47.10 -4.78 28.90
C LEU A 521 47.26 -3.36 28.35
N VAL A 522 46.26 -2.49 28.53
CA VAL A 522 46.31 -1.08 28.12
C VAL A 522 47.47 -0.34 28.79
N ASN A 523 47.66 -0.53 30.10
CA ASN A 523 48.79 0.06 30.84
C ASN A 523 50.16 -0.43 30.34
N ASN A 524 50.21 -1.56 29.63
CA ASN A 524 51.42 -2.08 28.99
C ASN A 524 51.53 -1.69 27.50
N GLY A 525 50.72 -0.76 27.02
CA GLY A 525 50.79 -0.22 25.66
C GLY A 525 50.07 -1.05 24.59
N PHE A 526 49.24 -2.00 24.98
CA PHE A 526 48.36 -2.72 24.04
C PHE A 526 47.12 -1.88 23.71
N TYR A 527 46.62 -2.03 22.48
CA TYR A 527 45.36 -1.44 22.02
C TYR A 527 44.30 -2.55 21.90
N GLU A 528 43.12 -2.30 22.46
CA GLU A 528 41.99 -3.20 22.28
C GLU A 528 41.43 -3.09 20.87
N MET A 529 40.98 -4.22 20.32
CA MET A 529 40.37 -4.31 19.00
C MET A 529 39.16 -5.24 19.03
N MET A 530 38.15 -4.94 18.20
CA MET A 530 36.96 -5.77 18.05
C MET A 530 36.90 -6.32 16.62
N ASN A 531 37.15 -7.63 16.48
CA ASN A 531 37.03 -8.32 15.19
C ASN A 531 35.70 -9.07 15.08
N ASN A 532 35.26 -9.30 13.84
CA ASN A 532 34.12 -10.15 13.54
C ASN A 532 34.32 -11.58 14.10
N SER A 533 33.26 -12.17 14.61
CA SER A 533 33.24 -13.58 15.02
C SER A 533 33.25 -14.52 13.82
N LEU A 534 32.83 -14.03 12.64
CA LEU A 534 32.91 -14.72 11.36
C LEU A 534 34.25 -14.48 10.69
N THR A 535 34.79 -15.52 10.08
CA THR A 535 36.10 -15.53 9.42
C THR A 535 36.13 -16.52 8.27
N LYS A 536 37.18 -16.44 7.46
CA LYS A 536 37.43 -17.36 6.36
C LYS A 536 37.84 -18.73 6.88
N GLY A 537 37.03 -19.75 6.56
CA GLY A 537 37.29 -21.13 6.97
C GLY A 537 38.60 -21.70 6.41
N ASP A 538 39.10 -21.13 5.30
CA ASP A 538 40.34 -21.55 4.66
C ASP A 538 41.57 -21.38 5.57
N TYR A 539 41.54 -20.44 6.52
CA TYR A 539 42.65 -20.26 7.46
C TYR A 539 42.93 -21.49 8.31
N TYR A 540 41.93 -22.36 8.50
CA TYR A 540 42.02 -23.52 9.38
C TYR A 540 42.44 -24.80 8.66
N GLN A 541 42.47 -24.83 7.32
CA GLN A 541 42.74 -26.04 6.54
C GLN A 541 44.10 -26.69 6.88
N LYS A 542 45.09 -25.89 7.27
CA LYS A 542 46.47 -26.35 7.56
C LYS A 542 46.82 -26.30 9.06
N LEU A 543 45.89 -25.87 9.91
CA LEU A 543 46.15 -25.70 11.35
C LEU A 543 45.89 -27.00 12.09
N LYS A 544 46.88 -27.47 12.87
CA LYS A 544 46.72 -28.63 13.75
C LYS A 544 46.03 -28.28 15.07
N SER A 545 46.29 -27.08 15.62
CA SER A 545 45.72 -26.63 16.89
C SER A 545 44.26 -26.21 16.79
N TYR A 546 43.83 -25.80 15.60
CA TYR A 546 42.45 -25.41 15.28
C TYR A 546 42.04 -26.09 13.97
N PRO A 547 41.74 -27.41 14.00
CA PRO A 547 41.50 -28.18 12.78
C PRO A 547 40.21 -27.73 12.09
N ALA A 548 40.19 -27.79 10.76
CA ALA A 548 39.03 -27.40 9.96
C ALA A 548 37.77 -28.21 10.26
N ASP A 549 37.92 -29.46 10.71
CA ASP A 549 36.79 -30.34 11.07
C ASP A 549 35.98 -29.82 12.27
N ASN A 550 36.59 -28.99 13.13
CA ASN A 550 35.93 -28.34 14.25
C ASN A 550 35.29 -26.99 13.90
N LEU A 551 35.37 -26.55 12.63
CA LEU A 551 34.76 -25.30 12.22
C LEU A 551 33.24 -25.39 12.19
N VAL A 552 32.61 -24.46 12.88
CA VAL A 552 31.18 -24.18 12.72
C VAL A 552 31.00 -23.34 11.46
N LYS A 553 30.48 -23.95 10.39
CA LYS A 553 30.23 -23.29 9.10
C LYS A 553 28.87 -22.63 9.07
N ILE A 554 28.79 -21.49 8.38
CA ILE A 554 27.52 -20.81 8.10
C ILE A 554 26.87 -21.48 6.89
N LEU A 555 25.57 -21.79 7.00
CA LEU A 555 24.82 -22.46 5.93
C LEU A 555 24.57 -21.56 4.71
N ASN A 556 24.40 -20.27 4.96
CA ASN A 556 24.08 -19.23 3.98
C ASN A 556 25.01 -18.02 4.13
N PRO A 557 26.33 -18.19 3.92
CA PRO A 557 27.27 -17.10 4.12
C PRO A 557 27.12 -16.03 3.04
N LEU A 558 27.20 -14.75 3.44
CA LEU A 558 27.15 -13.62 2.50
C LEU A 558 28.38 -13.57 1.58
N SER A 559 29.50 -14.13 2.03
CA SER A 559 30.73 -14.26 1.25
C SER A 559 31.55 -15.47 1.73
N SER A 560 32.50 -15.92 0.91
CA SER A 560 33.46 -16.97 1.30
C SER A 560 34.36 -16.54 2.46
N ASP A 561 34.56 -15.25 2.64
CA ASP A 561 35.44 -14.70 3.69
C ASP A 561 34.77 -14.67 5.07
N LEU A 562 33.44 -14.86 5.14
CA LEU A 562 32.66 -14.92 6.38
C LEU A 562 31.86 -16.22 6.47
N ASN A 563 32.46 -17.33 6.02
CA ASN A 563 31.78 -18.62 5.89
C ASN A 563 31.86 -19.53 7.13
N SER A 564 32.57 -19.12 8.18
CA SER A 564 32.73 -19.90 9.40
C SER A 564 32.91 -19.05 10.65
N MET A 565 32.55 -19.58 11.82
CA MET A 565 32.86 -18.96 13.11
C MET A 565 34.33 -19.20 13.47
N ARG A 566 35.02 -18.18 13.97
CA ARG A 566 36.42 -18.28 14.38
C ARG A 566 36.60 -19.23 15.57
N GLN A 567 37.59 -20.12 15.50
CA GLN A 567 38.00 -20.96 16.64
C GLN A 567 39.00 -20.24 17.57
N THR A 568 39.53 -19.09 17.15
CA THR A 568 40.54 -18.33 17.89
C THR A 568 40.47 -16.86 17.50
N LEU A 569 40.81 -15.96 18.44
CA LEU A 569 40.92 -14.52 18.18
C LEU A 569 42.20 -14.17 17.38
N LEU A 570 43.19 -15.07 17.38
CA LEU A 570 44.51 -14.81 16.82
C LEU A 570 44.47 -14.48 15.33
N LEU A 571 43.71 -15.25 14.54
CA LEU A 571 43.75 -15.12 13.08
C LEU A 571 43.20 -13.76 12.62
N ASN A 572 42.08 -13.32 13.18
CA ASN A 572 41.55 -11.99 12.88
C ASN A 572 42.42 -10.87 13.47
N GLY A 573 43.09 -11.12 14.60
CA GLY A 573 44.11 -10.21 15.12
C GLY A 573 45.26 -10.01 14.11
N LEU A 574 45.75 -11.11 13.53
CA LEU A 574 46.83 -11.07 12.53
C LEU A 574 46.39 -10.36 11.24
N GLU A 575 45.14 -10.49 10.81
CA GLU A 575 44.61 -9.77 9.63
C GLU A 575 44.68 -8.24 9.79
N VAL A 576 44.45 -7.72 10.99
CA VAL A 576 44.46 -6.27 11.24
C VAL A 576 45.88 -5.74 11.40
N VAL A 577 46.80 -6.59 11.88
CA VAL A 577 48.22 -6.22 12.04
C VAL A 577 48.97 -6.27 10.70
N ALA A 578 48.58 -7.17 9.79
CA ALA A 578 49.16 -7.31 8.46
C ALA A 578 48.72 -6.17 7.52
#